data_AF-A0A4R6FP86-F1
#
_entry.id   AF-A0A4R6FP86-F1
#
_cell.length_a   1.000
_cell.length_b   1.000
_cell.length_c   1.000
_cell.angle_alpha   90.00
_cell.angle_beta   90.00
_cell.angle_gamma   90.00
#
_symmetry.space_group_name_H-M   'P 1'
#
loop_
_entity.id
_entity.type
_entity.pdbx_description
1 polymer ?
#
loop_
_entity_poly.entity_id
_entity_poly.type
_entity_poly.pdbx_seq_one_letter_code
_entity_poly.pdbx_strand_id
1 'polypeptide(L)' 'MNAFILPLAIGAPQIILIVVVILLLFGGRKIPELMRGLGSGIKEFKDASKDENGEKTVPSDDKNFSEEKK' A
#
# COMPACT_ATOMS: atom_id res chain seq x y z
N MET A 1 -24.80 -30.31 -6.48
CA MET A 1 -23.32 -30.37 -6.59
C MET A 1 -22.86 -29.10 -7.31
N ASN A 2 -22.85 -27.95 -6.62
CA ASN A 2 -22.45 -26.65 -7.20
C ASN A 2 -21.46 -25.90 -6.29
N ALA A 3 -20.70 -26.63 -5.46
CA ALA A 3 -19.86 -26.02 -4.42
C ALA A 3 -18.57 -25.34 -4.93
N PHE A 4 -18.29 -25.38 -6.25
CA PHE A 4 -17.01 -24.95 -6.80
C PHE A 4 -17.09 -23.86 -7.90
N ILE A 5 -18.31 -23.47 -8.34
CA ILE A 5 -18.53 -22.43 -9.38
C ILE A 5 -18.81 -21.04 -8.77
N LEU A 6 -18.85 -20.93 -7.44
CA LEU A 6 -19.04 -19.69 -6.67
C LEU A 6 -17.85 -18.71 -6.58
N PRO A 7 -16.57 -19.03 -6.87
CA PRO A 7 -15.45 -18.13 -6.57
C PRO A 7 -15.32 -16.90 -7.49
N LEU A 8 -16.06 -16.84 -8.60
CA LEU A 8 -16.10 -15.68 -9.50
C LEU A 8 -17.36 -14.82 -9.37
N ALA A 9 -18.38 -15.32 -8.66
CA ALA A 9 -19.55 -14.54 -8.22
C ALA A 9 -19.37 -14.03 -6.79
N ILE A 10 -18.11 -13.80 -6.39
CA ILE A 10 -17.76 -13.43 -5.02
C ILE A 10 -17.98 -11.94 -4.80
N GLY A 11 -19.04 -11.64 -4.05
CA GLY A 11 -19.21 -10.32 -3.46
C GLY A 11 -18.22 -10.09 -2.32
N ALA A 12 -18.17 -8.85 -1.84
CA ALA A 12 -17.44 -8.43 -0.64
C ALA A 12 -17.46 -9.42 0.56
N PRO A 13 -18.54 -10.17 0.89
CA PRO A 13 -18.55 -11.06 2.05
C PRO A 13 -17.55 -12.22 2.02
N GLN A 14 -17.24 -12.87 0.89
CA GLN A 14 -16.29 -14.00 0.95
C GLN A 14 -14.84 -13.53 1.07
N ILE A 15 -14.51 -12.37 0.49
CA ILE A 15 -13.21 -11.72 0.68
C ILE A 15 -13.02 -11.39 2.17
N ILE A 16 -14.05 -10.84 2.84
CA ILE A 16 -13.98 -10.57 4.29
C ILE A 16 -13.70 -11.84 5.09
N LEU A 17 -14.33 -12.96 4.72
CA LEU A 17 -14.17 -14.23 5.43
C LEU A 17 -12.75 -14.78 5.31
N ILE A 18 -12.14 -14.70 4.11
CA ILE A 18 -10.74 -15.08 3.89
C ILE A 18 -9.80 -14.18 4.71
N VAL A 19 -10.02 -12.87 4.69
CA VAL A 19 -9.21 -11.89 5.45
C VAL A 19 -9.30 -12.17 6.95
N VAL A 20 -10.49 -12.50 7.48
CA VAL A 20 -10.68 -12.86 8.89
C VAL A 20 -9.91 -14.13 9.27
N VAL A 21 -9.92 -15.17 8.43
CA VAL A 21 -9.15 -16.40 8.70
C VAL A 21 -7.65 -16.11 8.73
N ILE A 22 -7.14 -15.33 7.78
CA ILE A 22 -5.73 -14.91 7.75
C ILE A 22 -5.39 -14.07 8.99
N LEU A 23 -6.27 -13.14 9.39
CA LEU A 23 -6.12 -12.34 10.61
C LEU A 23 -6.11 -13.19 11.88
N LEU A 24 -6.84 -14.30 11.93
CA LEU A 24 -6.81 -15.22 13.09
C LEU A 24 -5.51 -16.02 13.14
N LEU A 25 -4.99 -16.47 11.99
CA LEU A 25 -3.74 -17.25 11.93
C LEU A 25 -2.49 -16.40 12.17
N PHE A 26 -2.43 -15.21 11.57
CA PHE A 26 -1.26 -14.33 11.64
C PHE A 26 -1.41 -13.21 12.68
N GLY A 27 -2.62 -12.96 13.17
CA GLY A 27 -2.93 -11.82 14.03
C GLY A 27 -3.10 -10.52 13.23
N GLY A 28 -3.90 -9.59 13.76
CA GLY A 28 -4.14 -8.27 13.15
C GLY A 28 -2.93 -7.35 13.05
N ARG A 29 -1.81 -7.69 13.70
CA ARG A 29 -0.60 -6.86 13.73
C ARG A 29 0.43 -7.21 12.65
N LYS A 30 0.47 -8.45 12.16
CA LYS A 30 1.48 -8.88 11.18
C LYS A 30 1.24 -8.31 9.78
N ILE A 31 -0.01 -8.23 9.33
CA ILE A 31 -0.36 -7.65 8.03
C ILE A 31 0.12 -6.19 7.89
N PRO A 32 -0.21 -5.26 8.80
CA PRO A 32 0.26 -3.87 8.68
C PRO A 32 1.77 -3.73 8.87
N GLU A 33 2.40 -4.57 9.69
CA GLU A 33 3.86 -4.60 9.87
C GLU A 33 4.57 -5.01 8.58
N LEU A 34 4.10 -6.06 7.90
CA LEU A 34 4.61 -6.50 6.60
C LEU A 34 4.34 -5.45 5.51
N MET A 35 3.16 -4.83 5.49
CA MET A 35 2.85 -3.75 4.55
C MET A 35 3.75 -2.52 4.74
N ARG A 36 4.07 -2.15 5.98
CA ARG A 36 5.00 -1.04 6.26
C ARG A 36 6.42 -1.38 5.80
N GLY A 37 6.90 -2.59 6.08
CA GLY A 37 8.22 -3.04 5.61
C GLY A 37 8.33 -3.09 4.09
N LEU A 38 7.35 -3.72 3.42
CA LEU A 38 7.29 -3.76 1.94
C LEU A 38 7.14 -2.36 1.34
N GLY A 39 6.30 -1.51 1.93
CA GLY A 39 6.07 -0.15 1.45
C GLY A 39 7.33 0.72 1.51
N SER A 40 8.09 0.65 2.59
CA SER A 40 9.38 1.34 2.70
C SER A 40 10.38 0.81 1.67
N GLY A 41 10.49 -0.51 1.49
CA GLY A 41 11.38 -1.11 0.49
C GLY A 41 11.02 -0.74 -0.95
N ILE A 42 9.73 -0.72 -1.29
CA ILE A 42 9.24 -0.28 -2.61
C ILE A 42 9.52 1.22 -2.81
N LYS A 43 9.38 2.03 -1.77
CA LYS A 43 9.69 3.47 -1.82
C LYS A 43 11.18 3.70 -2.10
N GLU A 44 12.06 3.05 -1.33
CA GLU A 44 13.51 3.13 -1.52
C GLU A 44 13.94 2.61 -2.90
N PHE A 45 13.34 1.51 -3.36
CA PHE A 45 13.58 0.99 -4.70
C PHE A 45 13.16 1.99 -5.79
N LYS A 46 11.99 2.61 -5.65
CA LYS A 46 11.51 3.64 -6.58
C LYS A 46 12.38 4.89 -6.56
N ASP A 47 12.84 5.32 -5.38
CA ASP A 47 13.68 6.51 -5.21
C ASP A 47 15.06 6.26 -5.86
N ALA A 48 15.67 5.08 -5.65
CA ALA A 48 16.91 4.68 -6.31
C ALA A 48 16.76 4.53 -7.84
N SER A 49 15.63 3.98 -8.30
CA SER A 49 15.35 3.84 -9.73
C SER A 49 14.94 5.15 -10.43
N LYS A 50 14.64 6.21 -9.68
CA LYS A 50 14.41 7.55 -10.24
C LYS A 50 15.71 8.30 -10.47
N ASP A 51 16.71 8.12 -9.60
CA ASP A 51 18.02 8.75 -9.76
C ASP A 51 18.77 8.25 -11.00
N GLU A 52 18.55 7.00 -11.42
CA GLU A 52 19.11 6.47 -12.69
C GLU A 52 18.43 7.02 -13.95
N ASN A 53 17.18 7.51 -13.85
CA ASN A 53 16.40 8.05 -14.98
C ASN A 53 16.34 9.60 -15.02
N GLY A 54 17.17 10.29 -14.26
CA GLY A 54 17.44 11.72 -14.46
C GLY A 54 16.25 12.68 -14.29
N GLU A 55 15.16 12.25 -13.66
CA GLU A 55 14.01 13.13 -13.39
C GLU A 55 13.90 13.43 -11.89
N LYS A 56 14.57 14.50 -11.47
CA LYS A 56 14.43 15.10 -10.14
C LYS A 56 13.02 15.69 -10.00
N THR A 57 12.05 14.88 -9.59
CA THR A 57 10.75 15.43 -9.16
C THR A 57 10.93 16.05 -7.78
N VAL A 58 11.02 17.38 -7.78
CA VAL A 58 10.98 18.30 -6.63
C VAL A 58 9.88 17.85 -5.64
N PRO A 59 10.12 17.91 -4.32
CA PRO A 59 9.08 17.59 -3.33
C PRO A 59 7.90 18.53 -3.55
N SER A 60 6.70 17.97 -3.64
CA SER A 60 5.45 18.71 -3.54
C SER A 60 5.26 19.17 -2.08
N ASP A 61 6.07 20.13 -1.65
CA ASP A 61 5.82 20.97 -0.48
C ASP A 61 4.94 22.13 -0.92
N ASP A 62 3.64 21.85 -0.91
CA ASP A 62 2.62 22.88 -0.97
C ASP A 62 2.57 23.59 0.40
N LYS A 63 2.79 24.91 0.38
CA LYS A 63 2.56 25.92 1.44
C LYS A 63 3.66 26.17 2.47
N ASN A 64 4.63 27.02 2.10
CA ASN A 64 5.05 28.10 3.00
C ASN A 64 4.93 29.44 2.25
N PHE A 65 3.78 30.08 2.44
CA PHE A 65 3.56 31.47 2.07
C PHE A 65 4.27 32.33 3.11
N SER A 66 5.54 32.65 2.85
CA SER A 66 6.27 33.71 3.53
C SER A 66 6.83 34.67 2.48
N GLU A 67 5.96 35.48 1.89
CA GLU A 67 6.40 36.78 1.37
C GLU A 67 6.46 37.77 2.55
N GLU A 68 7.63 37.79 3.19
CA GLU A 68 8.14 39.00 3.84
C GLU A 68 8.98 39.74 2.78
N LYS A 69 8.40 40.76 2.15
CA LYS A 69 9.09 41.85 1.44
C LYS A 69 8.37 43.13 1.84
N LYS A 70 8.95 43.97 2.70
CA LYS A 70 9.97 44.99 2.41
C LYS A 70 9.51 46.03 1.39
#